data_AF-A0A382ZCW0-F1
#
_entry.id   AF-A0A382ZCW0-F1
#
_cell.length_a   1.000
_cell.length_b   1.000
_cell.length_c   1.000
_cell.angle_alpha   90.00
_cell.angle_beta   90.00
_cell.angle_gamma   90.00
#
_symmetry.space_group_name_H-M   'P 1'
#
loop_
_entity.id
_entity.type
_entity.pdbx_description
1 polymer ?
#
loop_
_entity_poly.entity_id
_entity_poly.type
_entity_poly.pdbx_seq_one_letter_code
_entity_poly.pdbx_strand_id
1 'polypeptide(L)'
;MRLIHVKLERIRNSLFVKIPDLITESLHLKDGEDIEISIHSEPSFAQGELWGDGIDEVEEINDIYLDISEDLHTLNMYNRIYIPEKYRFFFPSSETDFYLATNVGQIKTHITESGYFTKGVRSWIEINGPLEPTDLIHVKLLDENRRVYEMKVNSNNSILSE
;
A
#
# COMPACT_ATOMS: atom_id res chain seq x y z
N MET A 1 7.32 5.63 15.98
CA MET A 1 7.59 4.24 15.54
C MET A 1 7.77 3.36 16.77
N ARG A 2 6.96 2.31 16.96
CA ARG A 2 7.14 1.35 18.06
C ARG A 2 7.92 0.16 17.53
N LEU A 3 9.06 -0.15 18.13
CA LEU A 3 9.88 -1.31 17.76
C LEU A 3 9.40 -2.52 18.56
N ILE A 4 8.98 -3.58 17.86
CA ILE A 4 8.58 -4.84 18.49
C ILE A 4 9.70 -5.85 18.23
N HIS A 5 10.29 -6.35 19.31
CA HIS A 5 11.20 -7.49 19.21
C HIS A 5 10.38 -8.77 19.12
N VAL A 6 10.47 -9.43 17.96
CA VAL A 6 9.84 -10.72 17.72
C VAL A 6 10.90 -11.79 17.52
N LYS A 7 10.59 -13.02 17.91
CA LYS A 7 11.48 -14.16 17.75
C LYS A 7 11.02 -15.01 16.58
N LEU A 8 11.93 -15.29 15.65
CA LEU A 8 11.75 -16.31 14.62
C LEU A 8 11.96 -17.69 15.24
N GLU A 9 10.94 -18.53 15.18
CA GLU A 9 10.98 -19.91 15.64
C GLU A 9 10.80 -20.86 14.46
N ARG A 10 11.68 -21.85 14.34
CA ARG A 10 11.54 -22.91 13.34
C ARG A 10 10.73 -24.04 13.93
N ILE A 11 9.58 -24.34 13.32
CA ILE A 11 8.76 -25.50 13.67
C ILE A 11 8.64 -26.36 12.41
N ARG A 12 9.18 -27.59 12.48
CA ARG A 12 9.37 -28.47 11.31
C ARG A 12 10.20 -27.79 10.21
N ASN A 13 9.62 -27.61 9.02
CA ASN A 13 10.28 -26.99 7.86
C ASN A 13 9.87 -25.53 7.64
N SER A 14 9.07 -24.94 8.54
CA SER A 14 8.55 -23.58 8.38
C SER A 14 9.11 -22.65 9.47
N LEU A 15 9.28 -21.37 9.12
CA LEU A 15 9.64 -20.30 10.05
C LEU A 15 8.37 -19.58 10.49
N PHE A 16 8.26 -19.33 11.79
CA PHE A 16 7.14 -18.64 12.42
C PHE A 16 7.66 -17.44 13.18
N VAL A 17 6.91 -16.34 13.16
CA VAL A 17 7.17 -15.17 14.00
C VAL A 17 6.19 -15.21 15.16
N LYS A 18 6.69 -15.33 16.39
CA LYS A 18 5.84 -15.23 17.57
C LYS A 18 5.70 -13.76 17.99
N ILE A 19 4.46 -13.27 17.99
CA ILE A 19 4.12 -11.98 18.60
C ILE A 19 4.12 -12.14 20.12
N PRO A 20 4.84 -11.29 20.89
CA PRO A 20 4.86 -11.39 22.35
C PRO A 20 3.47 -11.20 22.96
N ASP A 21 3.13 -12.02 23.95
CA ASP A 21 1.81 -12.02 24.59
C ASP A 21 1.44 -10.64 25.17
N LEU A 22 2.43 -9.90 25.71
CA LEU A 22 2.26 -8.52 26.18
C LEU A 22 1.75 -7.56 25.08
N ILE A 23 2.23 -7.74 23.85
CA ILE A 23 1.82 -6.91 22.70
C ILE A 23 0.40 -7.27 22.30
N THR A 24 0.11 -8.57 22.19
CA THR A 24 -1.22 -9.12 21.92
C THR A 24 -2.27 -8.57 22.89
N GLU A 25 -1.96 -8.57 24.19
CA GLU A 25 -2.83 -8.05 25.23
C GLU A 25 -2.99 -6.53 25.16
N SER A 26 -1.88 -5.79 24.95
CA SER A 26 -1.90 -4.32 24.92
C SER A 26 -2.60 -3.72 23.71
N LEU A 27 -2.55 -4.42 22.57
CA LEU A 27 -3.18 -4.02 21.31
C LEU A 27 -4.54 -4.70 21.12
N HIS A 28 -4.97 -5.54 22.08
CA HIS A 28 -6.21 -6.32 22.02
C HIS A 28 -6.35 -7.13 20.72
N LEU A 29 -5.23 -7.69 20.23
CA LEU A 29 -5.21 -8.43 18.96
C LEU A 29 -6.13 -9.65 19.04
N LYS A 30 -7.02 -9.80 18.05
CA LYS A 30 -7.97 -10.92 17.96
C LYS A 30 -7.62 -11.85 16.82
N ASP A 31 -8.09 -13.09 16.94
CA ASP A 31 -7.99 -14.06 15.86
C ASP A 31 -8.71 -13.53 14.61
N GLY A 32 -8.02 -13.55 13.47
CA GLY A 32 -8.49 -13.00 12.19
C GLY A 32 -8.18 -11.52 11.92
N GLU A 33 -7.44 -10.82 12.79
CA GLU A 33 -6.94 -9.48 12.50
C GLU A 33 -5.67 -9.53 11.63
N ASP A 34 -5.61 -8.67 10.61
CA ASP A 34 -4.48 -8.58 9.70
C ASP A 34 -3.33 -7.79 10.36
N ILE A 35 -2.12 -8.37 10.32
CA ILE A 35 -0.91 -7.75 10.88
C ILE A 35 0.10 -7.59 9.75
N GLU A 36 0.43 -6.35 9.41
CA GLU A 36 1.47 -6.02 8.46
C GLU A 36 2.83 -5.95 9.16
N ILE A 37 3.83 -6.66 8.61
CA ILE A 37 5.21 -6.65 9.11
C ILE A 37 6.13 -6.24 7.97
N SER A 38 6.58 -4.99 7.99
CA SER A 38 7.57 -4.45 7.05
C SER A 38 8.99 -4.86 7.49
N ILE A 39 9.68 -5.71 6.71
CA ILE A 39 11.07 -6.13 6.97
C ILE A 39 11.99 -5.40 5.99
N HIS A 40 12.84 -4.51 6.51
CA HIS A 40 13.86 -3.84 5.70
C HIS A 40 15.18 -4.61 5.84
N SER A 41 15.65 -5.25 4.76
CA SER A 41 16.99 -5.83 4.71
C SER A 41 18.03 -4.73 4.50
N GLU A 42 18.80 -4.46 5.56
CA GLU A 42 19.79 -3.39 5.75
C GLU A 42 19.25 -1.96 5.95
N PRO A 43 19.66 -1.25 7.02
CA PRO A 43 19.53 0.19 7.11
C PRO A 43 20.76 0.83 6.43
N SER A 44 20.68 1.08 5.13
CA SER A 44 21.49 2.16 4.53
C SER A 44 20.81 3.53 4.68
N PHE A 45 19.74 3.62 5.48
CA PHE A 45 19.20 4.90 5.93
C PHE A 45 19.98 5.34 7.16
N ALA A 46 21.05 6.10 6.92
CA ALA A 46 21.67 6.92 7.94
C ALA A 46 20.56 7.72 8.64
N GLN A 47 20.31 7.45 9.92
CA GLN A 47 19.43 8.21 10.80
C GLN A 47 19.88 9.68 11.02
N GLY A 48 20.70 10.24 10.11
CA GLY A 48 21.19 11.61 10.13
C GLY A 48 20.77 12.47 8.93
N GLU A 49 20.13 11.93 7.87
CA GLU A 49 19.82 12.73 6.66
C GLU A 49 18.38 13.24 6.55
N LEU A 50 17.46 12.85 7.45
CA LEU A 50 16.10 13.43 7.48
C LEU A 50 16.01 14.69 8.37
N TRP A 51 17.09 15.08 9.02
CA TRP A 51 17.23 16.35 9.74
C TRP A 51 18.36 17.18 9.14
N GLY A 52 18.47 17.17 7.81
CA GLY A 52 19.24 18.20 7.12
C GLY A 52 18.68 19.56 7.53
N ASP A 53 19.52 20.36 8.20
CA ASP A 53 19.32 21.78 8.52
C ASP A 53 19.26 22.63 7.23
N GLY A 54 18.34 22.27 6.33
CA GLY A 54 18.09 22.92 5.06
C GLY A 54 16.64 23.37 5.02
N ILE A 55 16.45 24.67 4.84
CA ILE A 55 15.18 25.27 4.42
C ILE A 55 14.98 24.89 2.95
N ASP A 56 14.90 23.60 2.67
CA ASP A 56 14.58 23.07 1.37
C ASP A 56 13.07 22.94 1.34
N GLU A 57 12.44 23.67 0.42
CA GLU A 57 11.01 23.56 0.12
C GLU A 57 10.64 22.08 0.08
N VAL A 58 9.77 21.65 1.00
CA VAL A 58 9.22 20.29 0.99
C VAL A 58 8.53 20.14 -0.37
N GLU A 59 9.17 19.46 -1.32
CA GLU A 59 8.57 19.20 -2.62
C GLU A 59 7.23 18.50 -2.38
N GLU A 60 6.14 19.17 -2.75
CA GLU A 60 4.80 18.59 -2.64
C GLU A 60 4.75 17.35 -3.53
N ILE A 61 4.72 16.18 -2.87
CA ILE A 61 4.59 14.89 -3.57
C ILE A 61 3.19 14.88 -4.19
N ASN A 62 3.15 14.94 -5.52
CA ASN A 62 1.92 14.99 -6.30
C ASN A 62 1.62 13.67 -7.02
N ASP A 63 2.54 12.71 -7.01
CA ASP A 63 2.34 11.37 -7.56
C ASP A 63 3.16 10.30 -6.83
N ILE A 64 2.73 9.05 -7.01
CA ILE A 64 3.39 7.85 -6.49
C ILE A 64 3.38 6.75 -7.56
N TYR A 65 4.40 5.90 -7.50
CA TYR A 65 4.58 4.74 -8.36
C TYR A 65 4.67 3.48 -7.50
N LEU A 66 3.80 2.50 -7.78
CA LEU A 66 3.75 1.21 -7.11
C LEU A 66 4.02 0.09 -8.12
N ASP A 67 5.16 -0.57 -7.98
CA ASP A 67 5.47 -1.80 -8.71
C ASP A 67 4.71 -2.98 -8.08
N ILE A 68 3.90 -3.68 -8.88
CA ILE A 68 3.23 -4.91 -8.47
C ILE A 68 4.24 -6.05 -8.50
N SER A 69 4.95 -6.24 -7.38
CA SER A 69 5.77 -7.43 -7.13
C SER A 69 4.89 -8.68 -6.96
N GLU A 70 5.50 -9.87 -7.01
CA GLU A 70 4.83 -11.15 -6.71
C GLU A 70 4.13 -11.15 -5.34
N ASP A 71 4.77 -10.55 -4.33
CA ASP A 71 4.21 -10.43 -2.99
C ASP A 71 2.99 -9.50 -2.98
N LEU A 72 3.08 -8.36 -3.66
CA LEU A 72 1.99 -7.39 -3.75
C LEU A 72 0.82 -7.94 -4.58
N HIS A 73 1.11 -8.67 -5.65
CA HIS A 73 0.13 -9.42 -6.43
C HIS A 73 -0.66 -10.40 -5.54
N THR A 74 0.04 -11.15 -4.68
CA THR A 74 -0.58 -12.06 -3.72
C THR A 74 -1.48 -11.31 -2.73
N LEU A 75 -1.03 -10.17 -2.20
CA LEU A 75 -1.82 -9.33 -1.28
C LEU A 75 -3.07 -8.74 -1.94
N ASN A 76 -3.01 -8.45 -3.24
CA ASN A 76 -4.13 -7.95 -4.03
C ASN A 76 -5.23 -9.02 -4.26
N MET A 77 -4.91 -10.32 -4.05
CA MET A 77 -5.82 -11.47 -4.16
C MET A 77 -6.77 -11.42 -5.37
N TYR A 78 -6.28 -10.89 -6.50
CA TYR A 78 -7.00 -10.73 -7.77
C TYR A 78 -8.23 -9.82 -7.76
N ASN A 79 -8.63 -9.22 -6.63
CA ASN A 79 -9.88 -8.45 -6.54
C ASN A 79 -9.82 -7.22 -5.61
N ARG A 80 -8.64 -6.91 -5.08
CA ARG A 80 -8.39 -5.76 -4.22
C ARG A 80 -7.11 -5.05 -4.67
N ILE A 81 -6.97 -3.80 -4.27
CA ILE A 81 -5.73 -3.03 -4.45
C ILE A 81 -5.22 -2.70 -3.06
N TYR A 82 -4.05 -3.22 -2.74
CA TYR A 82 -3.30 -2.97 -1.54
C TYR A 82 -2.29 -1.85 -1.77
N ILE A 83 -2.25 -0.91 -0.84
CA ILE A 83 -1.29 0.19 -0.79
C ILE A 83 -0.30 -0.10 0.34
N PRO A 84 0.99 -0.35 0.02
CA PRO A 84 2.03 -0.54 1.01
C PRO A 84 2.13 0.65 1.97
N GLU A 85 2.47 0.38 3.24
CA GLU A 85 2.55 1.39 4.30
C GLU A 85 3.35 2.64 3.90
N LYS A 86 4.50 2.44 3.23
CA LYS A 86 5.37 3.52 2.74
C LYS A 86 4.70 4.52 1.80
N TYR A 87 3.56 4.19 1.19
CA TYR A 87 2.81 5.08 0.28
C TYR A 87 1.50 5.59 0.86
N ARG A 88 1.08 5.12 2.04
CA ARG A 88 -0.24 5.48 2.62
C ARG A 88 -0.35 6.95 2.98
N PHE A 89 0.77 7.62 3.26
CA PHE A 89 0.79 9.05 3.57
C PHE A 89 0.25 9.92 2.43
N PHE A 90 0.26 9.42 1.19
CA PHE A 90 -0.17 10.16 0.00
C PHE A 90 -1.70 10.28 -0.10
N PHE A 91 -2.43 9.42 0.61
CA PHE A 91 -3.89 9.38 0.60
C PHE A 91 -4.44 9.97 1.89
N PRO A 92 -5.72 10.38 1.90
CA PRO A 92 -6.37 10.81 3.12
C PRO A 92 -6.34 9.70 4.18
N SER A 93 -6.37 10.10 5.45
CA SER A 93 -6.42 9.19 6.59
C SER A 93 -7.51 8.12 6.43
N SER A 94 -7.32 6.97 7.09
CA SER A 94 -8.29 5.87 7.07
C SER A 94 -9.71 6.36 7.32
N GLU A 95 -10.68 5.74 6.63
CA GLU A 95 -12.12 6.07 6.67
C GLU A 95 -12.51 7.43 6.04
N THR A 96 -11.57 8.17 5.46
CA THR A 96 -11.88 9.40 4.72
C THR A 96 -12.04 9.11 3.24
N ASP A 97 -13.28 9.26 2.74
CA ASP A 97 -13.57 9.05 1.32
C ASP A 97 -12.82 10.08 0.43
N PHE A 98 -12.31 9.59 -0.69
CA PHE A 98 -11.73 10.33 -1.80
C PHE A 98 -12.23 9.78 -3.14
N TYR A 99 -11.92 10.49 -4.22
CA TYR A 99 -12.29 10.08 -5.58
C TYR A 99 -11.08 9.56 -6.33
N LEU A 100 -11.20 8.35 -6.85
CA LEU A 100 -10.22 7.72 -7.72
C LEU A 100 -10.73 7.75 -9.16
N ALA A 101 -10.19 8.64 -9.98
CA ALA A 101 -10.40 8.69 -11.41
C ALA A 101 -9.61 7.58 -12.10
N THR A 102 -10.32 6.72 -12.80
CA THR A 102 -9.76 5.56 -13.52
C THR A 102 -10.28 5.56 -14.95
N ASN A 103 -9.79 4.65 -15.79
CA ASN A 103 -10.30 4.44 -17.14
C ASN A 103 -11.76 3.97 -17.21
N VAL A 104 -12.33 3.44 -16.13
CA VAL A 104 -13.75 3.01 -16.06
C VAL A 104 -14.64 4.05 -15.39
N GLY A 105 -14.10 5.23 -15.08
CA GLY A 105 -14.81 6.34 -14.45
C GLY A 105 -14.26 6.70 -13.07
N GLN A 106 -15.04 7.50 -12.35
CA GLN A 106 -14.69 7.96 -11.00
C GLN A 106 -15.28 7.03 -9.94
N ILE A 107 -14.40 6.51 -9.09
CA ILE A 107 -14.76 5.62 -7.98
C ILE A 107 -14.60 6.39 -6.68
N LYS A 108 -15.66 6.48 -5.88
CA LYS A 108 -15.56 7.01 -4.52
C LYS A 108 -15.10 5.88 -3.58
N THR A 109 -13.94 6.01 -2.96
CA THR A 109 -13.31 4.98 -2.13
C THR A 109 -12.54 5.59 -0.95
N HIS A 110 -12.00 4.77 -0.06
CA HIS A 110 -11.04 5.16 0.97
C HIS A 110 -10.03 4.02 1.19
N ILE A 111 -8.96 4.32 1.92
CA ILE A 111 -7.98 3.32 2.39
C ILE A 111 -8.40 2.80 3.77
N THR A 112 -8.44 1.48 3.94
CA THR A 112 -8.60 0.85 5.26
C THR A 112 -7.33 0.99 6.10
N GLU A 113 -7.43 0.78 7.41
CA GLU A 113 -6.25 0.71 8.28
C GLU A 113 -5.26 -0.37 7.83
N SER A 114 -5.76 -1.46 7.25
CA SER A 114 -4.97 -2.54 6.64
C SER A 114 -4.45 -2.22 5.23
N GLY A 115 -4.63 -1.01 4.72
CA GLY A 115 -4.03 -0.54 3.47
C GLY A 115 -4.77 -0.90 2.19
N TYR A 116 -6.00 -1.39 2.25
CA TYR A 116 -6.77 -1.75 1.07
C TYR A 116 -7.69 -0.62 0.62
N PHE A 117 -7.83 -0.44 -0.69
CA PHE A 117 -8.97 0.30 -1.22
C PHE A 117 -10.27 -0.48 -1.02
N THR A 118 -11.34 0.22 -0.66
CA THR A 118 -12.63 -0.41 -0.35
C THR A 118 -13.59 -0.45 -1.54
N LYS A 119 -14.34 0.64 -1.74
CA LYS A 119 -15.53 0.67 -2.59
C LYS A 119 -15.14 0.77 -4.07
N GLY A 120 -15.88 0.07 -4.93
CA GLY A 120 -15.84 0.21 -6.40
C GLY A 120 -14.61 -0.33 -7.12
N VAL A 121 -13.52 -0.67 -6.40
CA VAL A 121 -12.31 -1.24 -7.00
C VAL A 121 -12.56 -2.61 -7.64
N ARG A 122 -13.46 -3.42 -7.06
CA ARG A 122 -13.86 -4.70 -7.66
C ARG A 122 -14.42 -4.55 -9.07
N SER A 123 -15.25 -3.52 -9.30
CA SER A 123 -15.81 -3.24 -10.64
C SER A 123 -14.74 -2.80 -11.63
N TRP A 124 -13.70 -2.10 -11.16
CA TRP A 124 -12.55 -1.77 -11.99
C TRP A 124 -11.78 -3.03 -12.42
N ILE A 125 -11.58 -3.96 -11.50
CA ILE A 125 -10.89 -5.23 -11.76
C ILE A 125 -11.71 -6.14 -12.70
N GLU A 126 -13.04 -6.17 -12.58
CA GLU A 126 -13.90 -6.94 -13.48
C GLU A 126 -13.77 -6.50 -14.96
N ILE A 127 -13.42 -5.23 -15.19
CA ILE A 127 -13.25 -4.67 -16.54
C ILE A 127 -11.80 -4.79 -17.03
N ASN A 128 -10.82 -4.52 -16.16
CA ASN A 128 -9.41 -4.48 -16.53
C ASN A 128 -8.67 -5.81 -16.35
N GLY A 129 -9.29 -6.77 -15.67
CA GLY A 129 -8.62 -7.95 -15.17
C GLY A 129 -7.89 -7.71 -13.84
N PRO A 130 -7.37 -8.78 -13.23
CA PRO A 130 -6.50 -8.65 -12.07
C PRO A 130 -5.19 -7.95 -12.43
N LEU A 131 -4.57 -7.31 -11.44
CA LEU A 131 -3.21 -6.80 -11.57
C LEU A 131 -2.25 -7.97 -11.63
N GLU A 132 -1.34 -7.97 -12.59
CA GLU A 132 -0.33 -9.02 -12.79
C GLU A 132 1.01 -8.62 -12.15
N PRO A 133 1.86 -9.60 -11.77
CA PRO A 133 3.24 -9.31 -11.43
C PRO A 133 3.89 -8.56 -12.60
N THR A 134 4.63 -7.49 -12.31
CA THR A 134 5.24 -6.52 -13.26
C THR A 134 4.36 -5.34 -13.72
N ASP A 135 3.09 -5.28 -13.32
CA ASP A 135 2.30 -4.08 -13.53
C ASP A 135 2.86 -2.90 -12.70
N LEU A 136 2.78 -1.69 -13.25
CA LEU A 136 3.09 -0.46 -12.54
C LEU A 136 1.84 0.38 -12.36
N ILE A 137 1.45 0.62 -11.10
CA ILE A 137 0.39 1.57 -10.79
C ILE A 137 1.01 2.95 -10.56
N HIS A 138 0.56 3.91 -11.35
CA HIS A 138 0.86 5.32 -11.18
C HIS A 138 -0.39 6.02 -10.61
N VAL A 139 -0.25 6.65 -9.45
CA VAL A 139 -1.32 7.45 -8.83
C VAL A 139 -0.90 8.89 -8.72
N LYS A 140 -1.72 9.81 -9.22
CA LYS A 140 -1.44 11.25 -9.23
C LYS A 140 -2.56 12.04 -8.56
N LEU A 141 -2.22 13.03 -7.74
CA LEU A 141 -3.18 13.99 -7.19
C LEU A 141 -3.59 15.00 -8.27
N LEU A 142 -4.89 15.08 -8.57
CA LEU A 142 -5.45 16.01 -9.55
C LEU A 142 -6.06 17.26 -8.91
N ASP A 143 -6.74 17.08 -7.77
CA ASP A 143 -7.42 18.16 -7.05
C ASP A 143 -7.40 17.86 -5.55
N GLU A 144 -6.61 18.61 -4.79
CA GLU A 144 -6.48 18.47 -3.34
C GLU A 144 -7.78 18.83 -2.60
N ASN A 145 -8.46 19.90 -3.03
CA ASN A 145 -9.68 20.38 -2.37
C ASN A 145 -10.81 19.35 -2.46
N ARG A 146 -10.89 18.66 -3.60
CA ARG A 146 -11.88 17.61 -3.84
C ARG A 146 -11.35 16.20 -3.57
N ARG A 147 -10.07 16.06 -3.23
CA ARG A 147 -9.37 14.78 -3.01
C ARG A 147 -9.55 13.84 -4.19
N VAL A 148 -9.24 14.34 -5.39
CA VAL A 148 -9.34 13.58 -6.63
C VAL A 148 -7.96 13.09 -7.01
N TYR A 149 -7.82 11.78 -7.12
CA TYR A 149 -6.60 11.08 -7.52
C TYR A 149 -6.85 10.39 -8.85
N GLU A 150 -5.91 10.46 -9.78
CA GLU A 150 -5.91 9.65 -11.00
C GLU A 150 -5.12 8.36 -10.75
N MET A 151 -5.66 7.22 -11.14
CA MET A 151 -4.92 5.95 -11.15
C MET A 151 -4.80 5.43 -12.59
N LYS A 152 -3.56 5.17 -12.99
CA LYS A 152 -3.21 4.53 -14.26
C LYS A 152 -2.40 3.28 -13.98
N VAL A 153 -2.70 2.21 -14.70
CA VAL A 153 -1.92 0.98 -14.65
C VAL A 153 -1.21 0.84 -15.98
N ASN A 154 0.11 0.72 -15.93
CA ASN A 154 0.92 0.40 -17.09
C ASN A 154 1.34 -1.06 -16.97
N SER A 155 0.68 -1.89 -17.76
CA SER A 155 1.03 -3.30 -17.87
C SER A 155 2.05 -3.47 -18.98
N ASN A 156 3.18 -4.13 -18.71
CA ASN A 156 4.17 -4.42 -19.75
C ASN A 156 3.63 -5.28 -20.91
N ASN A 157 2.43 -5.86 -20.75
CA ASN A 157 1.70 -6.56 -21.80
C ASN A 157 0.85 -5.66 -22.72
N SER A 158 0.86 -4.33 -22.57
CA SER A 158 0.18 -3.41 -23.50
C SER A 158 1.04 -3.08 -24.74
N ILE A 159 1.79 -4.05 -25.26
CA ILE A 159 2.18 -4.07 -26.67
C ILE A 159 1.28 -5.11 -27.32
N LEU A 160 0.17 -4.66 -27.91
CA LEU A 160 -0.55 -5.22 -29.06
C LEU A 160 -2.03 -4.82 -29.00
N SER A 161 -2.35 -3.59 -29.42
CA SER A 161 -3.53 -3.30 -30.26
C SER A 161 -3.44 -1.85 -30.77
N GLU A 162 -2.70 -1.66 -31.86
CA GLU A 162 -3.04 -0.67 -32.90
C GLU A 162 -3.94 -1.36 -33.94
#